data_AF-A0A540WCY2-F1
#
_entry.id   AF-A0A540WCY2-F1
#
_cell.length_a   1.000
_cell.length_b   1.000
_cell.length_c   1.000
_cell.angle_alpha   90.00
_cell.angle_beta   90.00
_cell.angle_gamma   90.00
#
_symmetry.space_group_name_H-M   'P 1'
#
loop_
_entity.id
_entity.type
_entity.pdbx_description
1 polymer ?
#
loop_
_entity_poly.entity_id
_entity_poly.type
_entity_poly.pdbx_seq_one_letter_code
_entity_poly.pdbx_strand_id
1 'polypeptide(L)'
;MDQHGTVAISYYDLRYLTPGDTTTLPGAAWLLSFPRGRQDAAVERQISPVFDWLQAPNAGGHFLGDYEGLITDGSRLRPILVTANTDPNNSTDVYTGSFNPGTLRAPTVAAAPATVPAAPWHHRVLR
;
A
#
# COMPACT_ATOMS: atom_id res chain seq x y z
N MET A 1 -15.83 -4.12 -5.30
CA MET A 1 -16.13 -3.88 -6.73
C MET A 1 -16.68 -2.47 -6.88
N ASP A 2 -16.28 -1.74 -7.93
CA ASP A 2 -16.77 -0.37 -8.18
C ASP A 2 -18.09 -0.37 -8.99
N GLN A 3 -18.66 0.81 -9.24
CA GLN A 3 -19.90 0.96 -10.01
C GLN A 3 -19.80 0.50 -11.50
N HIS A 4 -18.59 0.46 -12.07
CA HIS A 4 -18.34 -0.02 -13.43
C HIS A 4 -18.07 -1.54 -13.45
N GLY A 5 -18.01 -2.17 -12.28
CA GLY A 5 -17.71 -3.56 -12.10
C GLY A 5 -16.25 -3.96 -12.19
N THR A 6 -15.35 -3.01 -11.93
CA THR A 6 -13.95 -3.31 -11.66
C THR A 6 -13.86 -4.04 -10.32
N VAL A 7 -13.17 -5.18 -10.31
CA VAL A 7 -12.76 -5.88 -9.08
C VAL A 7 -11.40 -5.37 -8.67
N ALA A 8 -11.18 -5.12 -7.39
CA ALA A 8 -9.90 -4.65 -6.87
C ALA A 8 -9.50 -5.42 -5.63
N ILE A 9 -8.19 -5.55 -5.43
CA ILE A 9 -7.55 -6.24 -4.32
C ILE A 9 -6.46 -5.32 -3.79
N SER A 10 -6.48 -5.04 -2.49
CA SER A 10 -5.35 -4.48 -1.76
C SER A 10 -4.57 -5.60 -1.10
N TYR A 11 -3.25 -5.55 -1.16
CA TYR A 11 -2.37 -6.52 -0.52
C TYR A 11 -1.02 -5.88 -0.21
N TYR A 12 -0.28 -6.51 0.69
CA TYR A 12 1.12 -6.20 0.89
C TYR A 12 2.00 -7.12 0.07
N ASP A 13 3.06 -6.55 -0.49
CA ASP A 13 4.01 -7.28 -1.31
C ASP A 13 5.42 -7.11 -0.74
N LEU A 14 6.12 -8.24 -0.63
CA LEU A 14 7.47 -8.37 -0.08
C LEU A 14 8.55 -8.46 -1.17
N ARG A 15 8.23 -8.08 -2.43
CA ARG A 15 9.15 -8.12 -3.59
C ARG A 15 10.44 -7.31 -3.39
N TYR A 16 10.51 -6.46 -2.37
CA TYR A 16 11.70 -5.68 -2.03
C TYR A 16 12.66 -6.42 -1.09
N LEU A 17 12.25 -7.57 -0.53
CA LEU A 17 13.09 -8.39 0.33
C LEU A 17 14.23 -8.99 -0.49
N THR A 18 15.47 -8.69 -0.09
CA THR A 18 16.65 -9.27 -0.73
C THR A 18 16.98 -10.63 -0.13
N PRO A 19 17.43 -11.62 -0.94
CA PRO A 19 17.81 -12.93 -0.41
C PRO A 19 18.89 -12.81 0.67
N GLY A 20 18.65 -13.42 1.83
CA GLY A 20 19.57 -13.41 2.97
C GLY A 20 19.41 -12.24 3.95
N ASP A 21 18.54 -11.27 3.67
CA ASP A 21 18.16 -10.28 4.67
C ASP A 21 17.33 -10.95 5.77
N THR A 22 17.82 -10.81 7.00
CA THR A 22 17.20 -11.35 8.23
C THR A 22 16.95 -10.25 9.26
N THR A 23 17.28 -9.01 8.92
CA THR A 23 17.24 -7.86 9.82
C THR A 23 16.15 -6.87 9.49
N THR A 24 15.64 -6.91 8.25
CA THR A 24 14.45 -6.14 7.83
C THR A 24 13.49 -7.01 7.04
N LEU A 25 12.22 -6.58 6.96
CA LEU A 25 11.20 -7.16 6.09
C LEU A 25 10.59 -6.04 5.25
N PRO A 26 11.26 -5.60 4.18
CA PRO A 26 10.82 -4.47 3.38
C PRO A 26 9.59 -4.87 2.55
N GLY A 27 8.48 -4.19 2.81
CA GLY A 27 7.21 -4.40 2.13
C GLY A 27 6.56 -3.09 1.70
N ALA A 28 5.58 -3.18 0.81
CA ALA A 28 4.72 -2.06 0.46
C ALA A 28 3.28 -2.55 0.24
N ALA A 29 2.30 -1.66 0.43
CA ALA A 29 0.93 -1.90 0.03
C ALA A 29 0.75 -1.62 -1.47
N TRP A 30 -0.01 -2.49 -2.12
CA TRP A 30 -0.33 -2.48 -3.55
C TRP A 30 -1.83 -2.55 -3.77
N LEU A 31 -2.26 -2.06 -4.92
CA LEU A 31 -3.62 -2.17 -5.43
C LEU A 31 -3.59 -2.82 -6.80
N LEU A 32 -4.25 -3.95 -6.93
CA LEU A 32 -4.47 -4.65 -8.20
C LEU A 32 -5.94 -4.50 -8.60
N SER A 33 -6.19 -4.27 -9.88
CA SER A 33 -7.55 -4.11 -10.41
C SER A 33 -7.77 -4.89 -11.69
N PHE A 34 -9.00 -5.38 -11.84
CA PHE A 34 -9.48 -6.17 -12.97
C PHE A 34 -10.72 -5.48 -13.54
N PRO A 35 -10.64 -4.86 -14.74
CA PRO A 35 -11.81 -4.30 -15.38
C PRO A 35 -12.84 -5.39 -15.69
N ARG A 36 -14.13 -5.01 -15.71
CA ARG A 36 -15.23 -5.94 -16.01
C ARG A 36 -14.98 -6.66 -17.35
N GLY A 37 -14.98 -7.98 -17.32
CA GLY A 37 -14.79 -8.82 -18.51
C GLY A 37 -13.37 -8.80 -19.09
N ARG A 38 -12.37 -8.30 -18.34
CA ARG A 38 -10.97 -8.22 -18.74
C ARG A 38 -10.04 -8.69 -17.60
N GLN A 39 -10.32 -9.89 -17.10
CA GLN A 39 -9.58 -10.51 -16.00
C GLN A 39 -8.10 -10.75 -16.33
N ASP A 40 -7.76 -10.83 -17.62
CA ASP A 40 -6.40 -10.96 -18.16
C ASP A 40 -5.64 -9.62 -18.22
N ALA A 41 -6.34 -8.48 -18.16
CA ALA A 41 -5.77 -7.14 -18.29
C ALA A 41 -5.66 -6.43 -16.95
N ALA A 42 -5.13 -7.13 -15.94
CA ALA A 42 -4.99 -6.58 -14.60
C ALA A 42 -4.00 -5.41 -14.57
N VAL A 43 -4.28 -4.41 -13.74
CA VAL A 43 -3.41 -3.23 -13.55
C VAL A 43 -3.05 -3.10 -12.08
N GLU A 44 -1.75 -2.96 -11.81
CA GLU A 44 -1.17 -2.91 -10.47
C GLU A 44 -0.53 -1.54 -10.17
N ARG A 45 -0.72 -1.04 -8.95
CA ARG A 45 -0.12 0.19 -8.44
C ARG A 45 0.41 0.04 -7.03
N GLN A 46 1.64 0.48 -6.78
CA GLN A 46 2.13 0.70 -5.42
C GLN A 46 1.38 1.88 -4.79
N ILE A 47 0.82 1.70 -3.60
CA ILE A 47 -0.01 2.71 -2.90
C ILE A 47 0.56 3.16 -1.55
N SER A 48 1.67 2.58 -1.09
CA SER A 48 2.49 3.10 0.02
C SER A 48 3.96 3.21 -0.38
N PRO A 49 4.78 3.99 0.33
CA PRO A 49 6.23 3.79 0.33
C PRO A 49 6.61 2.37 0.77
N VAL A 50 7.85 1.96 0.51
CA VAL A 50 8.42 0.76 1.13
C VAL A 50 8.66 1.06 2.62
N PHE A 51 8.25 0.16 3.49
CA PHE A 51 8.45 0.22 4.93
C PHE A 51 9.00 -1.11 5.45
N ASP A 52 9.69 -1.08 6.60
CA ASP A 52 10.16 -2.29 7.25
C ASP A 52 9.07 -2.86 8.17
N TRP A 53 8.47 -3.98 7.77
CA TRP A 53 7.41 -4.64 8.54
C TRP A 53 7.91 -5.11 9.90
N LEU A 54 9.19 -5.42 10.08
CA LEU A 54 9.72 -5.83 11.38
C LEU A 54 9.68 -4.71 12.43
N GLN A 55 9.40 -3.47 12.04
CA GLN A 55 9.15 -2.39 13.01
C GLN A 55 7.74 -2.46 13.63
N ALA A 56 6.82 -3.25 13.07
CA ALA A 56 5.47 -3.41 13.60
C ALA A 56 5.49 -4.08 15.00
N PRO A 57 4.49 -3.83 15.86
CA PRO A 57 4.38 -4.45 17.18
C PRO A 57 4.49 -5.97 17.11
N ASN A 58 5.23 -6.57 18.06
CA ASN A 58 5.28 -8.02 18.20
C ASN A 58 4.16 -8.49 19.13
N ALA A 59 3.13 -9.10 18.55
CA ALA A 59 1.98 -9.67 19.25
C ALA A 59 1.87 -11.19 19.01
N GLY A 60 3.00 -11.91 19.16
CA GLY A 60 3.13 -13.30 18.71
C GLY A 60 3.56 -13.42 17.24
N GLY A 61 4.08 -12.32 16.70
CA GLY A 61 4.39 -12.04 15.30
C GLY A 61 4.32 -10.53 15.04
N HIS A 62 5.04 -10.03 14.04
CA HIS A 62 5.00 -8.61 13.66
C HIS A 62 3.65 -8.29 13.01
N PHE A 63 2.86 -7.47 13.69
CA PHE A 63 1.44 -7.28 13.39
C PHE A 63 1.16 -5.83 13.03
N LEU A 64 0.72 -5.58 11.79
CA LEU A 64 0.36 -4.23 11.35
C LEU A 64 -0.96 -3.75 11.97
N GLY A 65 -1.85 -4.64 12.42
CA GLY A 65 -3.16 -4.29 12.95
C GLY A 65 -4.32 -4.92 12.18
N ASP A 66 -5.54 -4.80 12.71
CA ASP A 66 -6.77 -5.31 12.08
C ASP A 66 -7.47 -4.29 11.18
N TYR A 67 -6.98 -3.05 11.15
CA TYR A 67 -7.64 -1.93 10.45
C TYR A 67 -7.27 -1.88 8.96
N GLU A 68 -7.60 -2.96 8.25
CA GLU A 68 -7.42 -3.08 6.81
C GLU A 68 -8.77 -3.16 6.09
N GLY A 69 -8.87 -2.53 4.93
CA GLY A 69 -10.10 -2.55 4.16
C GLY A 69 -9.95 -2.01 2.76
N LEU A 70 -10.93 -2.32 1.92
CA LEU A 70 -11.03 -1.77 0.57
C LEU A 70 -12.48 -1.41 0.28
N ILE A 71 -12.72 -0.12 0.15
CA ILE A 71 -14.05 0.44 -0.07
C ILE A 71 -14.11 1.04 -1.47
N THR A 72 -15.32 1.13 -2.03
CA THR A 72 -15.58 1.86 -3.26
C THR A 72 -16.42 3.10 -2.99
N ASP A 73 -16.10 4.18 -3.68
CA ASP A 73 -16.78 5.47 -3.63
C ASP A 73 -17.12 5.85 -5.08
N GLY A 74 -18.29 5.40 -5.54
CA GLY A 74 -18.68 5.42 -6.95
C GLY A 74 -17.73 4.61 -7.83
N SER A 75 -16.93 5.31 -8.65
CA SER A 75 -15.91 4.73 -9.53
C SER A 75 -14.51 4.70 -8.93
N ARG A 76 -14.32 5.20 -7.69
CA ARG A 76 -13.00 5.29 -7.05
C ARG A 76 -12.82 4.18 -6.03
N LEU A 77 -11.58 3.76 -5.86
CA LEU A 77 -11.14 2.79 -4.85
C LEU A 77 -10.53 3.53 -3.66
N ARG A 78 -10.88 3.10 -2.45
CA ARG A 78 -10.37 3.64 -1.18
C ARG A 78 -9.87 2.50 -0.29
N PRO A 79 -8.58 2.13 -0.40
CA PRO A 79 -7.98 1.23 0.56
C PRO A 79 -7.80 1.94 1.91
N ILE A 80 -7.94 1.17 2.98
CA ILE A 80 -7.48 1.48 4.32
C ILE A 80 -6.34 0.49 4.57
N LEU A 81 -5.14 1.01 4.79
CA LEU A 81 -3.93 0.22 4.93
C LEU A 81 -3.12 0.74 6.11
N VAL A 82 -2.34 -0.15 6.72
CA VAL A 82 -1.44 0.18 7.82
C VAL A 82 0.01 0.01 7.38
N THR A 83 0.90 0.91 7.80
CA THR A 83 2.35 0.73 7.60
C THR A 83 3.08 0.85 8.92
N ALA A 84 4.18 0.12 9.07
CA ALA A 84 5.04 0.29 10.23
C ALA A 84 5.93 1.54 10.11
N ASN A 85 6.35 2.08 11.24
CA ASN A 85 7.26 3.22 11.34
C ASN A 85 8.28 2.99 12.48
N THR A 86 9.22 3.91 12.68
CA THR A 86 10.34 3.74 13.62
C THR A 86 10.08 4.22 15.05
N ASP A 87 8.86 4.64 15.40
CA ASP A 87 8.50 5.00 16.78
C ASP A 87 8.04 3.75 17.55
N PRO A 88 8.82 3.23 18.51
CA PRO A 88 8.49 1.99 19.20
C PRO A 88 7.23 2.08 20.10
N ASN A 89 6.76 3.29 20.43
CA ASN A 89 5.53 3.46 21.22
C ASN A 89 4.29 3.66 20.34
N ASN A 90 4.48 3.89 19.04
CA ASN A 90 3.43 4.11 18.05
C ASN A 90 3.90 3.60 16.68
N SER A 91 4.25 2.32 16.59
CA SER A 91 5.03 1.81 15.46
C SER A 91 4.20 1.50 14.21
N THR A 92 2.93 1.90 14.17
CA THR A 92 2.04 1.73 13.00
C THR A 92 1.14 2.93 12.78
N ASP A 93 0.94 3.31 11.53
CA ASP A 93 0.03 4.38 11.11
C ASP A 93 -0.98 3.88 10.07
N VAL A 94 -2.24 4.34 10.17
CA VAL A 94 -3.32 4.00 9.24
C VAL A 94 -3.45 5.08 8.16
N TYR A 95 -3.49 4.65 6.90
CA TYR A 95 -3.61 5.53 5.74
C TYR A 95 -4.79 5.14 4.85
N THR A 96 -5.30 6.13 4.12
CA THR A 96 -6.24 5.92 3.03
C THR A 96 -5.92 6.84 1.85
N GLY A 97 -6.33 6.43 0.66
CA GLY A 97 -6.17 7.19 -0.58
C GLY A 97 -7.38 7.01 -1.48
N SER A 98 -7.49 7.84 -2.53
CA SER A 98 -8.55 7.70 -3.54
C SER A 98 -7.95 7.45 -4.91
N PHE A 99 -8.19 6.28 -5.46
CA PHE A 99 -7.57 5.82 -6.70
C PHE A 99 -8.59 5.59 -7.80
N ASN A 100 -8.23 5.96 -9.04
CA ASN A 100 -9.02 5.63 -10.21
C ASN A 100 -8.52 4.30 -10.79
N PRO A 101 -9.34 3.24 -10.81
CA PRO A 101 -8.96 1.92 -11.31
C PRO A 101 -8.44 1.96 -12.75
N GLY A 102 -9.03 2.78 -13.62
CA GLY A 102 -8.63 2.88 -15.02
C GLY A 102 -7.25 3.51 -15.24
N THR A 103 -6.68 4.16 -14.23
CA THR A 103 -5.36 4.81 -14.30
C THR A 103 -4.38 4.22 -13.29
N LEU A 104 -4.62 3.03 -12.76
CA LEU A 104 -3.74 2.39 -11.77
C LEU A 104 -2.38 1.98 -12.33
N ARG A 105 -2.03 2.30 -13.57
CA ARG A 105 -0.72 1.95 -14.11
C ARG A 105 0.36 2.54 -13.20
N ALA A 106 1.23 1.68 -12.65
CA ALA A 106 2.42 2.13 -11.97
C ALA A 106 3.20 3.10 -12.90
N PRO A 107 3.76 4.21 -12.38
CA PRO A 107 4.83 4.86 -13.12
C PRO A 107 5.91 3.81 -13.39
N THR A 108 6.45 3.77 -14.61
CA THR A 108 7.60 2.93 -14.94
C THR A 108 8.66 3.18 -13.88
N VAL A 109 9.09 2.13 -13.18
CA VAL A 109 10.12 2.26 -12.13
C VAL A 109 11.40 2.78 -12.80
N ALA A 110 11.68 4.07 -12.65
CA ALA A 110 13.04 4.53 -12.69
C ALA A 110 13.69 4.00 -11.41
N ALA A 111 14.78 3.24 -11.55
CA ALA A 111 15.55 2.74 -10.41
C ALA A 111 15.81 3.89 -9.43
N ALA A 112 15.38 3.73 -8.18
CA ALA A 112 15.57 4.75 -7.16
C ALA A 112 17.08 4.91 -6.89
N PRO A 113 17.64 6.14 -6.91
CA PRO A 113 18.91 6.37 -6.28
C PRO A 113 18.72 6.21 -4.77
N ALA A 114 19.69 5.57 -4.12
CA ALA A 114 19.75 5.50 -2.67
C ALA A 114 19.72 6.92 -2.08
N THR A 115 18.86 7.12 -1.07
CA THR A 115 18.66 8.35 -0.29
C THR A 115 17.67 9.36 -0.88
N VAL A 116 16.43 9.35 -0.35
CA VAL A 116 15.49 10.48 -0.46
C VAL A 116 15.13 10.89 0.97
N PRO A 117 15.41 12.13 1.42
CA PRO A 117 14.93 12.61 2.71
C PRO A 117 13.41 12.77 2.67
N ALA A 118 12.74 12.52 3.80
CA ALA A 118 11.29 12.60 3.92
C ALA A 118 10.77 13.98 3.43
N ALA A 119 10.08 13.98 2.29
CA ALA A 119 9.29 15.13 1.87
C ALA A 119 8.00 15.19 2.71
N PRO A 120 7.60 16.36 3.24
CA PRO A 120 6.39 16.46 4.03
C PRO A 120 5.16 16.32 3.13
N TRP A 121 4.42 15.23 3.30
CA TRP A 121 3.10 15.09 2.72
C TRP A 121 2.15 16.08 3.42
N HIS A 122 1.50 16.96 2.66
CA HIS A 122 0.50 17.86 3.22
C HIS A 122 -0.83 17.11 3.36
N HIS A 123 -1.13 16.63 4.57
CA HIS A 123 -2.45 16.11 4.90
C HIS A 123 -3.38 17.30 5.13
N ARG A 124 -4.28 17.59 4.18
CA ARG A 124 -5.38 18.52 4.41
C ARG A 124 -6.40 17.81 5.31
N VAL A 125 -6.34 18.10 6.61
CA VAL A 125 -7.42 17.78 7.55
C VAL A 125 -8.61 18.66 7.18
N LEU A 126 -9.70 18.04 6.72
CA LEU A 126 -10.99 18.72 6.62
C LEU A 126 -11.56 18.80 8.04
N ARG A 127 -11.78 20.03 8.52
CA ARG A 127 -12.57 20.33 9.73
C ARG A 127 -14.03 20.47 9.37
#